data_AF-A0A933NB02-F1
#
_entry.id   AF-A0A933NB02-F1
#
_cell.length_a   1.000
_cell.length_b   1.000
_cell.length_c   1.000
_cell.angle_alpha   90.00
_cell.angle_beta   90.00
_cell.angle_gamma   90.00
#
_symmetry.space_group_name_H-M   'P 1'
#
loop_
_entity.id
_entity.type
_entity.pdbx_description
1 polymer ?
#
loop_
_entity_poly.entity_id
_entity_poly.type
_entity_poly.pdbx_seq_one_letter_code
_entity_poly.pdbx_strand_id
1 'polypeptide(L)'
;MLAAFNRSCDNAALRALVVIAVPIVLGVGCGAPTSWLDSGASRSLMLVVVAEGKPVSLLATNTSERLDVELEGNVVDGSTIFAVRFDRALDELGISSGWQSEGDAPLPEWTDVLVASRLDGALVFEAEPDPPPSVTGLKVHRELASRCVPLDVTTVRLDGARGRANFVLALDESSALVGTTVGFFRVNHERSEPVPSMNEAPRLAAYKASDGEIWLVGGRQRVARGTLEAGFTDTSSLTLDPGQQADLQGLEVDGKLELFVASESFHVERFDGRTWSSLFELERTTGDGSFVAPIGPRHVVALSRRGHEIFDWRDGDLTRIKLFDGAIDQVLAELQSMFRVPGLGVVAGGRRGRLFGIVGEEWRGLDTVGYLPVNFVVPLADGYIVGGGDGVVTHWFPGAGACEARTVSTDGRHLVGAARVGDSVVLAEEDAIEDTTDLHVVWMSAR
;
A
#
# COMPACT_ATOMS: atom_id res chain seq x y z
N MET A 1 -47.53 -39.10 -14.80
CA MET A 1 -47.05 -37.71 -14.62
C MET A 1 -45.64 -37.78 -14.05
N LEU A 2 -44.74 -38.31 -14.87
CA LEU A 2 -43.31 -38.57 -14.64
C LEU A 2 -42.78 -39.09 -15.99
N ALA A 3 -42.03 -38.25 -16.71
CA ALA A 3 -41.22 -38.57 -17.90
C ALA A 3 -40.45 -37.29 -18.27
N ALA A 4 -39.13 -37.25 -18.10
CA ALA A 4 -38.12 -37.60 -19.09
C ALA A 4 -37.60 -36.36 -19.85
N PHE A 5 -36.44 -35.85 -19.45
CA PHE A 5 -35.53 -35.12 -20.32
C PHE A 5 -34.15 -35.77 -20.18
N ASN A 6 -33.82 -36.57 -21.20
CA ASN A 6 -32.51 -37.15 -21.42
C ASN A 6 -32.10 -36.73 -22.84
N ARG A 7 -31.09 -35.86 -22.96
CA ARG A 7 -30.28 -35.61 -24.17
C ARG A 7 -28.88 -35.28 -23.66
N SER A 8 -27.99 -36.28 -23.63
CA SER A 8 -27.00 -36.56 -24.68
C SER A 8 -25.97 -35.44 -24.81
N CYS A 9 -24.86 -35.58 -24.07
CA CYS A 9 -23.55 -35.01 -24.40
C CYS A 9 -22.63 -36.18 -24.71
N ASP A 10 -22.66 -36.66 -25.94
CA ASP A 10 -21.61 -37.51 -26.51
C ASP A 10 -21.07 -36.77 -27.73
N ASN A 11 -19.84 -36.27 -27.63
CA ASN A 11 -19.03 -35.99 -28.80
C ASN A 11 -17.56 -36.26 -28.44
N ALA A 12 -17.13 -37.46 -28.82
CA ALA A 12 -15.74 -37.84 -28.85
C ALA A 12 -15.10 -37.26 -30.12
N ALA A 13 -14.33 -36.18 -29.97
CA ALA A 13 -13.20 -35.84 -30.85
C ALA A 13 -12.44 -34.63 -30.29
N LEU A 14 -11.58 -34.83 -29.30
CA LEU A 14 -10.55 -33.85 -28.93
C LEU A 14 -9.28 -34.57 -28.50
N ARG A 15 -8.26 -34.47 -29.35
CA ARG A 15 -6.87 -34.65 -28.95
C ARG A 15 -6.40 -33.30 -28.40
N ALA A 16 -5.86 -33.32 -27.19
CA ALA A 16 -5.33 -32.18 -26.42
C ALA A 16 -6.36 -31.07 -26.13
N LEU A 17 -7.35 -31.34 -25.28
CA LEU A 17 -8.11 -30.31 -24.57
C LEU A 17 -7.79 -30.45 -23.07
N VAL A 18 -7.27 -29.39 -22.45
CA VAL A 18 -7.20 -29.27 -20.99
C VAL A 18 -8.55 -28.77 -20.53
N VAL A 19 -9.45 -29.69 -20.18
CA VAL A 19 -10.75 -29.36 -19.54
C VAL A 19 -10.60 -29.58 -18.04
N ILE A 20 -10.67 -28.49 -17.27
CA ILE A 20 -10.59 -28.49 -15.80
C ILE A 20 -12.00 -28.21 -15.25
N ALA A 21 -12.63 -29.23 -14.66
CA ALA A 21 -13.77 -29.16 -13.71
C ALA A 21 -13.86 -30.58 -13.08
N VAL A 22 -13.97 -30.87 -11.77
CA VAL A 22 -14.81 -30.40 -10.65
C VAL A 22 -14.29 -31.12 -9.37
N PRO A 23 -14.49 -30.64 -8.12
CA PRO A 23 -14.89 -31.56 -7.05
C PRO A 23 -16.34 -31.32 -6.65
N ILE A 24 -17.12 -32.39 -6.74
CA ILE A 24 -18.52 -32.44 -6.33
C ILE A 24 -18.48 -32.42 -4.81
N VAL A 25 -18.87 -31.30 -4.21
CA VAL A 25 -19.40 -31.29 -2.84
C VAL A 25 -20.72 -30.53 -2.89
N LEU A 26 -21.80 -31.27 -2.63
CA LEU A 26 -23.16 -30.75 -2.54
C LEU A 26 -23.24 -29.75 -1.39
N GLY A 27 -23.22 -28.46 -1.72
CA GLY A 27 -23.42 -27.34 -0.80
C GLY A 27 -23.73 -26.08 -1.59
N VAL A 28 -24.99 -25.64 -1.56
CA VAL A 28 -25.53 -24.60 -2.43
C VAL A 28 -24.97 -23.23 -2.03
N GLY A 29 -23.98 -22.77 -2.80
CA GLY A 29 -23.59 -21.37 -2.94
C GLY A 29 -23.04 -21.22 -4.35
N CYS A 30 -23.67 -20.37 -5.18
CA CYS A 30 -23.13 -20.06 -6.51
C CYS A 30 -21.86 -19.22 -6.33
N GLY A 31 -20.72 -19.88 -6.13
CA GLY A 31 -19.42 -19.24 -6.21
C GLY A 31 -19.16 -18.79 -7.65
N ALA A 32 -18.47 -17.66 -7.82
CA ALA A 32 -17.97 -17.25 -9.12
C ALA A 32 -17.11 -18.37 -9.72
N PRO A 33 -17.13 -18.58 -11.06
CA PRO A 33 -16.29 -19.58 -11.70
C PRO A 33 -14.80 -19.26 -11.44
N THR A 34 -14.13 -20.10 -10.66
CA THR A 34 -12.68 -20.02 -10.46
C THR A 34 -11.96 -20.76 -11.59
N SER A 35 -11.14 -20.04 -12.36
CA SER A 35 -10.23 -20.64 -13.34
C SER A 35 -8.91 -21.02 -12.68
N TRP A 36 -8.42 -22.22 -12.95
CA TRP A 36 -7.15 -22.72 -12.44
C TRP A 36 -6.19 -22.93 -13.61
N LEU A 37 -4.94 -22.47 -13.47
CA LEU A 37 -3.87 -22.80 -14.40
C LEU A 37 -3.02 -23.91 -13.78
N ASP A 38 -3.02 -25.10 -14.41
CA ASP A 38 -2.06 -26.14 -14.06
C ASP A 38 -0.68 -25.74 -14.58
N SER A 39 0.28 -25.62 -13.66
CA SER A 39 1.65 -25.26 -13.99
C SER A 39 2.42 -26.41 -14.63
N GLY A 40 1.90 -27.64 -14.63
CA GLY A 40 2.59 -28.80 -15.19
C GLY A 40 4.01 -28.96 -14.62
N ALA A 41 5.01 -29.11 -15.49
CA ALA A 41 6.43 -29.17 -15.11
C ALA A 41 7.10 -27.79 -14.97
N SER A 42 6.37 -26.70 -15.22
CA SER A 42 6.90 -25.35 -15.09
C SER A 42 7.13 -25.02 -13.63
N ARG A 43 8.22 -24.28 -13.37
CA ARG A 43 8.56 -23.78 -12.04
C ARG A 43 8.05 -22.36 -11.81
N SER A 44 7.78 -21.62 -12.88
CA SER A 44 7.29 -20.25 -12.81
C SER A 44 6.37 -19.90 -13.98
N LEU A 45 5.58 -18.86 -13.76
CA LEU A 45 4.61 -18.30 -14.68
C LEU A 45 4.69 -16.78 -14.65
N MET A 46 4.54 -16.14 -15.81
CA MET A 46 4.29 -14.71 -15.95
C MET A 46 2.98 -14.50 -16.70
N LEU A 47 2.02 -13.84 -16.08
CA LEU A 47 0.81 -13.38 -16.73
C LEU A 47 1.02 -12.01 -17.35
N VAL A 48 0.62 -11.87 -18.60
CA VAL A 48 0.78 -10.67 -19.42
C VAL A 48 -0.61 -10.26 -19.89
N VAL A 49 -1.10 -9.13 -19.39
CA VAL A 49 -2.35 -8.53 -19.89
C VAL A 49 -1.99 -7.57 -21.00
N VAL A 50 -2.51 -7.80 -22.20
CA VAL A 50 -2.30 -6.95 -23.38
C VAL A 50 -3.62 -6.26 -23.74
N ALA A 51 -3.60 -4.94 -23.82
CA ALA A 51 -4.72 -4.13 -24.30
C ALA A 51 -4.22 -3.22 -25.44
N GLU A 52 -5.00 -3.11 -26.50
CA GLU A 52 -4.66 -2.28 -27.68
C GLU A 52 -3.25 -2.58 -28.26
N GLY A 53 -2.82 -3.84 -28.17
CA GLY A 53 -1.52 -4.29 -28.66
C GLY A 53 -0.33 -3.91 -27.77
N LYS A 54 -0.55 -3.44 -26.54
CA LYS A 54 0.50 -3.12 -25.57
C LYS A 54 0.32 -3.90 -24.26
N PRO A 55 1.40 -4.35 -23.61
CA PRO A 55 1.31 -4.89 -22.27
C PRO A 55 0.88 -3.79 -21.30
N VAL A 56 -0.20 -4.03 -20.56
CA VAL A 56 -0.72 -3.11 -19.53
C VAL A 56 -0.51 -3.65 -18.12
N SER A 57 -0.14 -4.92 -17.98
CA SER A 57 0.06 -5.58 -16.70
C SER A 57 0.92 -6.83 -16.84
N LEU A 58 1.90 -7.00 -15.95
CA LEU A 58 2.77 -8.18 -15.89
C LEU A 58 2.80 -8.71 -14.46
N LEU A 59 2.38 -9.95 -14.21
CA LEU A 59 2.42 -10.59 -12.90
C LEU A 59 3.27 -11.85 -12.98
N ALA A 60 4.42 -11.89 -12.31
CA ALA A 60 5.29 -13.05 -12.25
C ALA A 60 5.08 -13.82 -10.94
N THR A 61 5.05 -15.15 -10.99
CA THR A 61 4.97 -15.99 -9.78
C THR A 61 5.67 -17.34 -9.98
N ASN A 62 6.18 -17.92 -8.87
CA ASN A 62 6.65 -19.30 -8.83
C ASN A 62 5.45 -20.23 -8.62
N THR A 63 5.39 -21.32 -9.38
CA THR A 63 4.18 -22.15 -9.48
C THR A 63 4.15 -23.32 -8.49
N SER A 64 4.74 -23.15 -7.30
CA SER A 64 5.00 -24.28 -6.41
C SER A 64 3.74 -25.00 -5.93
N GLU A 65 2.61 -24.32 -5.75
CA GLU A 65 1.30 -24.96 -5.52
C GLU A 65 0.20 -24.01 -6.01
N ARG A 66 -0.66 -24.50 -6.92
CA ARG A 66 -1.98 -23.94 -7.30
C ARG A 66 -2.11 -22.40 -7.27
N LEU A 67 -2.07 -21.79 -8.45
CA LEU A 67 -2.21 -20.34 -8.57
C LEU A 67 -3.68 -19.93 -8.71
N ASP A 68 -4.26 -19.39 -7.64
CA ASP A 68 -5.49 -18.62 -7.67
C ASP A 68 -5.17 -17.20 -8.17
N VAL A 69 -5.36 -16.95 -9.46
CA VAL A 69 -5.21 -15.60 -10.01
C VAL A 69 -6.57 -14.94 -10.08
N GLU A 70 -6.85 -14.14 -9.08
CA GLU A 70 -7.90 -13.15 -9.16
C GLU A 70 -7.39 -11.97 -10.01
N LEU A 71 -7.58 -12.05 -11.33
CA LEU A 71 -7.34 -10.95 -12.29
C LEU A 71 -8.46 -9.90 -12.16
N GLU A 72 -8.84 -9.55 -10.95
CA GLU A 72 -9.78 -8.47 -10.70
C GLU A 72 -9.08 -7.12 -10.90
N GLY A 73 -9.51 -6.38 -11.92
CA GLY A 73 -9.29 -4.94 -11.99
C GLY A 73 -8.22 -4.42 -12.95
N ASN A 74 -7.59 -5.27 -13.78
CA ASN A 74 -6.66 -4.82 -14.84
C ASN A 74 -7.02 -5.30 -16.26
N VAL A 75 -8.10 -6.07 -16.41
CA VAL A 75 -8.58 -6.53 -17.72
C VAL A 75 -9.65 -5.56 -18.19
N VAL A 76 -9.27 -4.60 -19.03
CA VAL A 76 -10.22 -3.73 -19.73
C VAL A 76 -10.97 -4.56 -20.77
N ASP A 77 -12.23 -4.25 -21.06
CA ASP A 77 -12.97 -4.90 -22.16
C ASP A 77 -12.15 -4.87 -23.46
N GLY A 78 -11.95 -6.04 -24.06
CA GLY A 78 -11.10 -6.22 -25.25
C GLY A 78 -9.62 -6.54 -24.97
N SER A 79 -9.20 -6.61 -23.70
CA SER A 79 -7.85 -7.08 -23.36
C SER A 79 -7.70 -8.59 -23.61
N THR A 80 -6.53 -9.00 -24.06
CA THR A 80 -6.12 -10.41 -24.18
C THR A 80 -5.11 -10.73 -23.09
N ILE A 81 -5.32 -11.84 -22.39
CA ILE A 81 -4.44 -12.28 -21.30
C ILE A 81 -3.58 -13.41 -21.84
N PHE A 82 -2.28 -13.30 -21.70
CA PHE A 82 -1.32 -14.34 -22.02
C PHE A 82 -0.67 -14.86 -20.74
N ALA A 83 -0.30 -16.13 -20.75
CA ALA A 83 0.44 -16.81 -19.69
C ALA A 83 1.74 -17.33 -20.31
N VAL A 84 2.86 -16.72 -19.93
CA VAL A 84 4.22 -17.11 -20.36
C VAL A 84 4.81 -18.01 -19.27
N ARG A 85 5.15 -19.24 -19.62
CA ARG A 85 5.62 -20.25 -18.66
C ARG A 85 7.12 -20.48 -18.78
N PHE A 86 7.75 -20.77 -17.65
CA PHE A 86 9.18 -21.04 -17.56
C PHE A 86 9.46 -22.37 -16.85
N ASP A 87 10.52 -23.05 -17.27
CA ASP A 87 11.01 -24.30 -16.67
C ASP A 87 11.93 -24.05 -15.45
N ARG A 88 12.29 -22.79 -15.20
CA ARG A 88 13.14 -22.31 -14.11
C ARG A 88 12.36 -21.46 -13.12
N ALA A 89 12.86 -21.36 -11.90
CA ALA A 89 12.33 -20.48 -10.87
C ALA A 89 12.62 -19.00 -11.22
N LEU A 90 11.78 -18.06 -10.79
CA LEU A 90 11.90 -16.64 -11.16
C LEU A 90 13.24 -16.02 -10.72
N ASP A 91 13.74 -16.40 -9.55
CA ASP A 91 15.03 -15.96 -9.03
C ASP A 91 16.19 -16.44 -9.91
N GLU A 92 16.13 -17.66 -10.45
CA GLU A 92 17.08 -18.18 -11.45
C GLU A 92 17.01 -17.38 -12.78
N LEU A 93 15.88 -16.75 -13.06
CA LEU A 93 15.64 -15.89 -14.22
C LEU A 93 16.02 -14.42 -13.97
N GLY A 94 16.35 -14.06 -12.73
CA GLY A 94 16.56 -12.67 -12.31
C GLY A 94 15.27 -11.85 -12.31
N ILE A 95 14.12 -12.49 -12.13
CA ILE A 95 12.79 -11.88 -12.06
C ILE A 95 12.29 -12.02 -10.61
N SER A 96 11.65 -11.01 -10.05
CA SER A 96 10.99 -11.16 -8.74
C SER A 96 9.57 -11.71 -8.90
N SER A 97 9.02 -12.35 -7.87
CA SER A 97 7.58 -12.57 -7.82
C SER A 97 6.84 -11.24 -7.62
N GLY A 98 5.61 -11.16 -8.12
CA GLY A 98 4.76 -9.98 -8.05
C GLY A 98 4.65 -9.24 -9.38
N TRP A 99 4.10 -8.03 -9.32
CA TRP A 99 3.91 -7.19 -10.50
C TRP A 99 5.25 -6.69 -11.01
N GLN A 100 5.42 -6.76 -12.33
CA GLN A 100 6.63 -6.35 -13.03
C GLN A 100 6.34 -5.12 -13.89
N SER A 101 7.31 -4.23 -13.97
CA SER A 101 7.37 -3.19 -15.00
C SER A 101 8.06 -3.71 -16.25
N GLU A 102 7.84 -3.04 -17.38
CA GLU A 102 8.61 -3.32 -18.60
C GLU A 102 10.08 -2.94 -18.38
N GLY A 103 10.96 -3.89 -18.61
CA GLY A 103 12.39 -3.73 -18.40
C GLY A 103 13.22 -3.38 -19.63
N ASP A 104 14.52 -3.56 -19.51
CA ASP A 104 15.53 -3.29 -20.54
C ASP A 104 16.16 -4.55 -21.12
N ALA A 105 16.14 -5.67 -20.38
CA ALA A 105 16.66 -6.96 -20.82
C ALA A 105 15.56 -7.85 -21.40
N PRO A 106 15.79 -8.58 -22.52
CA PRO A 106 14.81 -9.50 -23.06
C PRO A 106 14.44 -10.59 -22.05
N LEU A 107 13.19 -11.05 -22.11
CA LEU A 107 12.77 -12.23 -21.36
C LEU A 107 13.72 -13.42 -21.63
N PRO A 108 14.02 -14.21 -20.60
CA PRO A 108 14.66 -15.51 -20.79
C PRO A 108 13.84 -16.42 -21.70
N GLU A 109 14.45 -17.47 -22.22
CA GLU A 109 13.76 -18.49 -23.01
C GLU A 109 12.60 -19.08 -22.21
N TRP A 110 11.39 -18.98 -22.76
CA TRP A 110 10.16 -19.51 -22.17
C TRP A 110 9.81 -20.88 -22.77
N THR A 111 9.04 -21.67 -22.04
CA THR A 111 8.61 -23.01 -22.46
C THR A 111 7.45 -22.96 -23.44
N ASP A 112 6.40 -22.22 -23.08
CA ASP A 112 5.18 -22.05 -23.85
C ASP A 112 4.51 -20.72 -23.50
N VAL A 113 3.73 -20.20 -24.46
CA VAL A 113 2.80 -19.09 -24.24
C VAL A 113 1.40 -19.64 -24.39
N LEU A 114 0.55 -19.32 -23.43
CA LEU A 114 -0.87 -19.65 -23.46
C LEU A 114 -1.67 -18.35 -23.61
N VAL A 115 -2.78 -18.40 -24.32
CA VAL A 115 -3.74 -17.29 -24.44
C VAL A 115 -5.03 -17.65 -23.72
N ALA A 116 -5.56 -16.73 -22.93
CA ALA A 116 -6.81 -16.91 -22.22
C ALA A 116 -8.00 -16.54 -23.12
N SER A 117 -9.01 -17.40 -23.15
CA SER A 117 -10.34 -17.14 -23.69
C SER A 117 -11.39 -17.31 -22.59
N ARG A 118 -12.56 -16.67 -22.73
CA ARG A 118 -13.68 -16.89 -21.81
C ARG A 118 -14.60 -17.99 -22.34
N LEU A 119 -14.82 -19.03 -21.54
CA LEU A 119 -15.79 -20.09 -21.79
C LEU A 119 -16.71 -20.21 -20.57
N ASP A 120 -18.01 -19.92 -20.75
CA ASP A 120 -19.02 -19.96 -19.67
C ASP A 120 -18.65 -19.16 -18.41
N GLY A 121 -17.96 -18.04 -18.60
CA GLY A 121 -17.52 -17.14 -17.51
C GLY A 121 -16.20 -17.53 -16.86
N ALA A 122 -15.64 -18.70 -17.16
CA ALA A 122 -14.30 -19.09 -16.73
C ALA A 122 -13.23 -18.71 -17.77
N LEU A 123 -11.99 -18.45 -17.33
CA LEU A 123 -10.84 -18.34 -18.22
C LEU A 123 -10.31 -19.74 -18.55
N VAL A 124 -10.17 -20.02 -19.84
CA VAL A 124 -9.54 -21.22 -20.39
C VAL A 124 -8.29 -20.80 -21.14
N PHE A 125 -7.17 -21.46 -20.85
CA PHE A 125 -5.88 -21.17 -21.47
C PHE A 125 -5.57 -22.20 -22.55
N GLU A 126 -5.26 -21.74 -23.75
CA GLU A 126 -4.87 -22.58 -24.88
C GLU A 126 -3.48 -22.18 -25.37
N ALA A 127 -2.71 -23.12 -25.93
CA ALA A 127 -1.38 -22.82 -26.45
C ALA A 127 -1.45 -21.83 -27.61
N GLU A 128 -0.64 -20.78 -27.54
CA GLU A 128 -0.48 -19.76 -28.58
C GLU A 128 0.86 -19.99 -29.29
N PRO A 129 0.87 -20.63 -30.48
CA PRO A 129 2.12 -20.95 -31.18
C PRO A 129 2.81 -19.71 -31.76
N ASP A 130 2.06 -18.64 -32.06
CA ASP A 130 2.56 -17.42 -32.70
C ASP A 130 2.23 -16.17 -31.84
N PRO A 131 2.81 -16.06 -30.63
CA PRO A 131 2.47 -14.99 -29.70
C PRO A 131 2.83 -13.62 -30.29
N PRO A 132 2.00 -12.58 -30.03
CA PRO A 132 2.18 -11.28 -30.64
C PRO A 132 3.50 -10.61 -30.19
N PRO A 133 4.03 -9.62 -30.95
CA PRO A 133 5.23 -8.87 -30.59
C PRO A 133 5.18 -8.22 -29.20
N SER A 134 3.99 -7.89 -28.71
CA SER A 134 3.77 -7.36 -27.36
C SER A 134 4.06 -8.36 -26.25
N VAL A 135 4.11 -9.66 -26.57
CA VAL A 135 4.48 -10.75 -25.66
C VAL A 135 5.92 -11.21 -25.92
N THR A 136 6.29 -11.42 -27.18
CA THR A 136 7.64 -11.89 -27.55
C THR A 136 8.72 -10.82 -27.38
N GLY A 137 8.34 -9.54 -27.44
CA GLY A 137 9.22 -8.39 -27.22
C GLY A 137 9.32 -7.95 -25.76
N LEU A 138 8.70 -8.66 -24.82
CA LEU A 138 8.73 -8.30 -23.41
C LEU A 138 10.15 -8.28 -22.87
N LYS A 139 10.36 -7.31 -21.99
CA LYS A 139 11.61 -7.11 -21.28
C LYS A 139 11.35 -7.05 -19.79
N VAL A 140 12.33 -7.51 -19.01
CA VAL A 140 12.30 -7.55 -17.55
C VAL A 140 13.53 -6.87 -16.97
N HIS A 141 13.35 -6.20 -15.84
CA HIS A 141 14.47 -5.61 -15.11
C HIS A 141 15.20 -6.68 -14.31
N ARG A 142 16.35 -7.14 -14.82
CA ARG A 142 17.19 -8.13 -14.11
C ARG A 142 17.81 -7.62 -12.81
N GLU A 143 17.86 -6.29 -12.63
CA GLU A 143 18.52 -5.68 -11.48
C GLU A 143 17.76 -5.89 -10.16
N LEU A 144 16.44 -6.11 -10.20
CA LEU A 144 15.64 -6.12 -8.98
C LEU A 144 16.10 -7.21 -7.99
N ALA A 145 16.38 -8.43 -8.47
CA ALA A 145 16.85 -9.53 -7.63
C ALA A 145 18.17 -9.17 -6.90
N SER A 146 19.06 -8.42 -7.55
CA SER A 146 20.33 -7.98 -6.92
C SER A 146 20.15 -6.85 -5.91
N ARG A 147 19.03 -6.12 -5.97
CA ARG A 147 18.67 -5.03 -5.04
C ARG A 147 17.87 -5.52 -3.84
N CYS A 148 17.26 -6.70 -3.92
CA CYS A 148 16.52 -7.31 -2.83
C CYS A 148 17.45 -7.86 -1.73
N VAL A 149 17.92 -6.97 -0.88
CA VAL A 149 18.70 -7.33 0.31
C VAL A 149 17.79 -7.85 1.43
N PRO A 150 18.23 -8.86 2.21
CA PRO A 150 17.52 -9.26 3.41
C PRO A 150 17.38 -8.10 4.40
N LEU A 151 16.17 -7.95 4.96
CA LEU A 151 15.89 -6.98 6.01
C LEU A 151 16.21 -7.60 7.36
N ASP A 152 17.03 -6.91 8.15
CA ASP A 152 17.25 -7.24 9.56
C ASP A 152 16.10 -6.68 10.38
N VAL A 153 15.35 -7.56 11.03
CA VAL A 153 14.14 -7.22 11.78
C VAL A 153 14.38 -7.49 13.26
N THR A 154 14.21 -6.46 14.09
CA THR A 154 14.23 -6.57 15.55
C THR A 154 12.94 -6.02 16.12
N THR A 155 12.27 -6.81 16.96
CA THR A 155 11.06 -6.37 17.65
C THR A 155 11.42 -5.79 19.01
N VAL A 156 10.99 -4.57 19.27
CA VAL A 156 11.16 -3.86 20.55
C VAL A 156 9.81 -3.75 21.24
N ARG A 157 9.70 -4.35 22.42
CA ARG A 157 8.53 -4.27 23.28
C ARG A 157 8.44 -2.88 23.93
N LEU A 158 7.24 -2.31 23.98
CA LEU A 158 6.96 -1.06 24.67
C LEU A 158 6.43 -1.37 26.09
N ASP A 159 7.33 -1.40 27.06
CA ASP A 159 6.98 -1.86 28.42
C ASP A 159 5.92 -0.97 29.08
N GLY A 160 4.77 -1.59 29.42
CA GLY A 160 3.64 -0.90 30.02
C GLY A 160 2.74 -0.16 29.02
N ALA A 161 3.08 -0.18 27.72
CA ALA A 161 2.18 0.28 26.67
C ALA A 161 1.08 -0.75 26.41
N ARG A 162 -0.17 -0.30 26.39
CA ARG A 162 -1.34 -1.07 25.96
C ARG A 162 -2.13 -0.25 24.93
N GLY A 163 -2.97 -0.92 24.15
CA GLY A 163 -3.78 -0.31 23.10
C GLY A 163 -2.99 -0.09 21.81
N ARG A 164 -3.30 0.99 21.10
CA ARG A 164 -2.72 1.27 19.77
C ARG A 164 -1.62 2.34 19.81
N ALA A 165 -0.67 2.21 18.90
CA ALA A 165 0.15 3.34 18.48
C ALA A 165 -0.70 4.30 17.64
N ASN A 166 -0.52 5.59 17.85
CA ASN A 166 -1.15 6.62 17.02
C ASN A 166 -0.16 7.16 15.98
N PHE A 167 1.13 7.23 16.30
CA PHE A 167 2.17 7.68 15.37
C PHE A 167 3.55 7.14 15.73
N VAL A 168 4.46 7.17 14.75
CA VAL A 168 5.92 7.02 14.92
C VAL A 168 6.59 8.23 14.32
N LEU A 169 7.54 8.83 15.04
CA LEU A 169 8.25 10.03 14.62
C LEU A 169 9.75 9.86 14.84
N ALA A 170 10.57 10.06 13.81
CA ALA A 170 12.01 10.02 13.96
C ALA A 170 12.52 11.19 14.83
N LEU A 171 13.26 10.90 15.89
CA LEU A 171 13.86 11.92 16.76
C LEU A 171 15.26 12.29 16.30
N ASP A 172 16.06 11.30 15.91
CA ASP A 172 17.42 11.45 15.41
C ASP A 172 17.75 10.23 14.51
N GLU A 173 19.02 10.00 14.20
CA GLU A 173 19.47 8.88 13.36
C GLU A 173 19.37 7.51 14.05
N SER A 174 19.12 7.48 15.35
CA SER A 174 19.21 6.28 16.19
C SER A 174 17.98 6.01 17.06
N SER A 175 17.01 6.93 17.09
CA SER A 175 15.82 6.81 17.91
C SER A 175 14.57 7.43 17.29
N ALA A 176 13.43 6.88 17.69
CA ALA A 176 12.09 7.37 17.36
C ALA A 176 11.30 7.67 18.63
N LEU A 177 10.30 8.53 18.49
CA LEU A 177 9.22 8.76 19.43
C LEU A 177 7.98 8.03 18.94
N VAL A 178 7.38 7.24 19.82
CA VAL A 178 6.13 6.54 19.57
C VAL A 178 5.07 7.09 20.52
N GLY A 179 4.02 7.68 19.95
CA GLY A 179 2.85 8.12 20.70
C GLY A 179 1.80 7.01 20.72
N THR A 180 1.33 6.65 21.90
CA THR A 180 0.31 5.61 22.10
C THR A 180 -0.92 6.21 22.77
N THR A 181 -1.99 5.42 22.92
CA THR A 181 -3.17 5.82 23.71
C THR A 181 -2.83 6.06 25.18
N VAL A 182 -1.82 5.39 25.73
CA VAL A 182 -1.48 5.45 27.16
C VAL A 182 -0.31 6.38 27.48
N GLY A 183 0.56 6.71 26.52
CA GLY A 183 1.72 7.56 26.78
C GLY A 183 2.65 7.73 25.58
N PHE A 184 3.89 8.10 25.87
CA PHE A 184 4.94 8.30 24.88
C PHE A 184 6.15 7.46 25.22
N PHE A 185 6.79 6.92 24.20
CA PHE A 185 7.97 6.07 24.33
C PHE A 185 9.06 6.55 23.39
N ARG A 186 10.28 6.69 23.91
CA ARG A 186 11.48 6.78 23.08
C ARG A 186 11.94 5.35 22.79
N VAL A 187 12.18 5.05 21.52
CA VAL A 187 12.52 3.71 21.05
C VAL A 187 13.82 3.79 20.25
N ASN A 188 14.74 2.85 20.51
CA ASN A 188 15.90 2.60 19.66
C ASN A 188 15.92 1.10 19.29
N HIS A 189 16.94 0.65 18.54
CA HIS A 189 17.03 -0.74 18.08
C HIS A 189 17.12 -1.81 19.20
N GLU A 190 17.44 -1.44 20.44
CA GLU A 190 17.62 -2.37 21.56
C GLU A 190 16.47 -2.34 22.55
N ARG A 191 15.88 -1.16 22.79
CA ARG A 191 14.98 -0.95 23.93
C ARG A 191 13.99 0.21 23.71
N SER A 192 12.99 0.24 24.59
CA SER A 192 12.08 1.36 24.74
C SER A 192 12.20 1.97 26.14
N GLU A 193 11.94 3.27 26.24
CA GLU A 193 11.90 4.02 27.49
C GLU A 193 10.67 4.93 27.49
N PRO A 194 9.81 4.91 28.53
CA PRO A 194 8.71 5.86 28.63
C PRO A 194 9.25 7.29 28.74
N VAL A 195 8.45 8.27 28.30
CA VAL A 195 8.78 9.71 28.37
C VAL A 195 7.77 10.42 29.30
N PRO A 196 7.93 10.34 30.64
CA PRO A 196 6.91 10.83 31.58
C PRO A 196 6.65 12.32 31.50
N SER A 197 7.63 13.11 31.04
CA SER A 197 7.48 14.56 30.83
C SER A 197 6.41 14.91 29.80
N MET A 198 5.97 13.94 28.99
CA MET A 198 4.95 14.13 27.96
C MET A 198 3.56 13.60 28.34
N ASN A 199 3.31 13.11 29.56
CA ASN A 199 2.04 12.47 29.91
C ASN A 199 0.79 13.32 29.62
N GLU A 200 0.91 14.66 29.76
CA GLU A 200 -0.17 15.62 29.52
C GLU A 200 -0.21 16.15 28.07
N ALA A 201 0.76 15.76 27.23
CA ALA A 201 0.86 16.22 25.85
C ALA A 201 -0.22 15.56 24.95
N PRO A 202 -0.65 16.23 23.88
CA PRO A 202 -1.58 15.67 22.89
C PRO A 202 -0.95 14.49 22.12
N ARG A 203 -1.75 13.46 21.79
CA ARG A 203 -1.25 12.11 21.41
C ARG A 203 -1.75 11.54 20.10
N LEU A 204 -2.54 12.26 19.30
CA LEU A 204 -3.17 11.71 18.09
C LEU A 204 -2.24 11.70 16.88
N ALA A 205 -1.49 12.77 16.67
CA ALA A 205 -0.57 12.89 15.54
C ALA A 205 0.63 13.75 15.92
N ALA A 206 1.75 13.57 15.21
CA ALA A 206 2.96 14.33 15.44
C ALA A 206 3.67 14.67 14.14
N TYR A 207 4.36 15.82 14.14
CA TYR A 207 5.21 16.27 13.05
C TYR A 207 6.49 16.87 13.65
N LYS A 208 7.63 16.62 13.01
CA LYS A 208 8.92 17.21 13.39
C LYS A 208 9.36 18.22 12.34
N ALA A 209 9.48 19.47 12.74
CA ALA A 209 10.03 20.55 11.94
C ALA A 209 11.55 20.37 11.71
N SER A 210 12.10 21.08 10.73
CA SER A 210 13.52 20.95 10.36
C SER A 210 14.48 21.46 11.44
N ASP A 211 14.00 22.38 12.28
CA ASP A 211 14.72 22.90 13.46
C ASP A 211 14.68 21.95 14.66
N GLY A 212 13.96 20.83 14.56
CA GLY A 212 13.79 19.84 15.61
C GLY A 212 12.59 20.06 16.52
N GLU A 213 11.83 21.15 16.36
CA GLU A 213 10.58 21.35 17.10
C GLU A 213 9.57 20.27 16.71
N ILE A 214 8.98 19.63 17.70
CA ILE A 214 7.94 18.62 17.54
C ILE A 214 6.59 19.29 17.79
N TRP A 215 5.67 19.12 16.85
CA TRP A 215 4.28 19.53 16.93
C TRP A 215 3.40 18.32 17.19
N LEU A 216 2.50 18.45 18.16
CA LEU A 216 1.61 17.38 18.63
C LEU A 216 0.16 17.85 18.53
N VAL A 217 -0.69 17.00 17.98
CA VAL A 217 -2.14 17.20 17.90
C VAL A 217 -2.84 16.15 18.74
N GLY A 218 -3.93 16.53 19.42
CA GLY A 218 -4.76 15.60 20.17
C GLY A 218 -6.22 16.04 20.24
N GLY A 219 -7.04 15.22 20.88
CA GLY A 219 -8.47 15.49 21.04
C GLY A 219 -8.74 16.79 21.80
N ARG A 220 -9.99 17.27 21.71
CA ARG A 220 -10.44 18.55 22.29
C ARG A 220 -9.64 19.75 21.77
N GLN A 221 -9.31 19.73 20.47
CA GLN A 221 -8.63 20.82 19.77
C GLN A 221 -7.21 21.14 20.30
N ARG A 222 -6.61 20.26 21.10
CA ARG A 222 -5.32 20.55 21.73
C ARG A 222 -4.17 20.41 20.73
N VAL A 223 -3.33 21.44 20.69
CA VAL A 223 -2.07 21.44 19.96
C VAL A 223 -0.98 21.87 20.92
N ALA A 224 0.14 21.15 20.93
CA ALA A 224 1.32 21.51 21.70
C ALA A 224 2.56 21.46 20.82
N ARG A 225 3.58 22.22 21.18
CA ARG A 225 4.87 22.19 20.50
C ARG A 225 6.05 22.31 21.47
N GLY A 226 7.20 21.80 21.08
CA GLY A 226 8.43 21.88 21.87
C GLY A 226 9.46 20.81 21.50
N THR A 227 10.35 20.50 22.43
CA THR A 227 11.30 19.37 22.30
C THR A 227 11.20 18.46 23.51
N LEU A 228 11.78 17.26 23.44
CA LEU A 228 11.79 16.34 24.57
C LEU A 228 12.53 16.94 25.79
N GLU A 229 13.57 17.73 25.54
CA GLU A 229 14.42 18.35 26.55
C GLU A 229 13.80 19.62 27.13
N ALA A 230 13.21 20.47 26.29
CA ALA A 230 12.60 21.73 26.71
C ALA A 230 11.18 21.54 27.28
N GLY A 231 10.54 20.40 26.99
CA GLY A 231 9.14 20.17 27.28
C GLY A 231 8.22 20.78 26.22
N PHE A 232 6.92 20.53 26.38
CA PHE A 232 5.89 20.94 25.43
C PHE A 232 5.00 22.02 26.04
N THR A 233 4.68 23.04 25.24
CA THR A 233 3.76 24.11 25.61
C THR A 233 2.54 24.05 24.70
N ASP A 234 1.34 24.14 25.28
CA ASP A 234 0.11 24.29 24.52
C ASP A 234 0.18 25.58 23.67
N THR A 235 -0.30 25.50 22.43
CA THR A 235 -0.31 26.61 21.48
C THR A 235 -1.73 26.90 20.99
N SER A 236 -1.89 27.69 19.92
CA SER A 236 -3.18 27.91 19.27
C SER A 236 -3.88 26.59 19.00
N SER A 237 -5.10 26.47 19.50
CA SER A 237 -5.96 25.30 19.32
C SER A 237 -6.44 25.17 17.89
N LEU A 238 -6.79 23.94 17.50
CA LEU A 238 -7.54 23.68 16.27
C LEU A 238 -8.92 24.35 16.35
N THR A 239 -9.50 24.66 15.20
CA THR A 239 -10.86 25.20 15.13
C THR A 239 -11.93 24.15 15.43
N LEU A 240 -11.68 22.87 15.09
CA LEU A 240 -12.56 21.73 15.36
C LEU A 240 -11.80 20.58 16.05
N ASP A 241 -12.55 19.76 16.79
CA ASP A 241 -12.00 18.58 17.46
C ASP A 241 -11.63 17.51 16.42
N PRO A 242 -10.38 17.04 16.36
CA PRO A 242 -9.99 16.02 15.39
C PRO A 242 -10.66 14.65 15.61
N GLY A 243 -11.26 14.41 16.78
CA GLY A 243 -11.90 13.14 17.11
C GLY A 243 -10.91 12.12 17.70
N GLN A 244 -10.99 10.86 17.29
CA GLN A 244 -10.11 9.80 17.80
C GLN A 244 -8.87 9.59 16.93
N GLN A 245 -8.83 10.14 15.72
CA GLN A 245 -7.70 10.01 14.81
C GLN A 245 -7.42 11.35 14.14
N ALA A 246 -6.14 11.60 13.89
CA ALA A 246 -5.69 12.74 13.12
C ALA A 246 -4.51 12.32 12.25
N ASP A 247 -4.40 12.90 11.07
CA ASP A 247 -3.16 12.93 10.30
C ASP A 247 -2.60 14.36 10.37
N LEU A 248 -1.31 14.49 10.66
CA LEU A 248 -0.62 15.78 10.75
C LEU A 248 0.59 15.73 9.81
N GLN A 249 0.56 16.57 8.79
CA GLN A 249 1.67 16.73 7.86
C GLN A 249 2.10 18.19 7.80
N GLY A 250 3.33 18.42 7.36
CA GLY A 250 3.89 19.76 7.29
C GLY A 250 4.89 19.93 6.17
N LEU A 251 5.09 21.19 5.80
CA LEU A 251 6.11 21.62 4.86
C LEU A 251 6.77 22.89 5.41
N GLU A 252 8.06 23.04 5.12
CA GLU A 252 8.76 24.30 5.33
C GLU A 252 9.17 24.89 4.00
N VAL A 253 8.77 26.13 3.75
CA VAL A 253 9.14 26.89 2.56
C VAL A 253 9.63 28.25 2.99
N ASP A 254 10.85 28.59 2.57
CA ASP A 254 11.54 29.83 2.92
C ASP A 254 11.62 30.08 4.44
N GLY A 255 11.86 29.00 5.21
CA GLY A 255 11.97 29.03 6.67
C GLY A 255 10.64 29.28 7.39
N LYS A 256 9.51 29.18 6.69
CA LYS A 256 8.17 29.24 7.29
C LYS A 256 7.55 27.86 7.33
N LEU A 257 7.15 27.45 8.53
CA LEU A 257 6.43 26.22 8.76
C LEU A 257 4.94 26.40 8.41
N GLU A 258 4.43 25.47 7.61
CA GLU A 258 3.02 25.32 7.33
C GLU A 258 2.60 23.88 7.65
N LEU A 259 1.55 23.72 8.45
CA LEU A 259 1.04 22.42 8.88
C LEU A 259 -0.38 22.21 8.37
N PHE A 260 -0.73 20.95 8.13
CA PHE A 260 -2.07 20.52 7.75
C PHE A 260 -2.51 19.39 8.66
N VAL A 261 -3.74 19.47 9.16
CA VAL A 261 -4.35 18.41 9.97
C VAL A 261 -5.60 17.91 9.26
N ALA A 262 -5.70 16.60 9.10
CA ALA A 262 -6.94 15.94 8.70
C ALA A 262 -7.56 15.24 9.93
N SER A 263 -8.84 15.49 10.20
CA SER A 263 -9.57 14.82 11.29
C SER A 263 -10.23 13.52 10.85
N GLU A 264 -10.69 12.72 11.82
CA GLU A 264 -11.52 11.55 11.56
C GLU A 264 -12.86 11.88 10.87
N SER A 265 -13.37 13.11 11.05
CA SER A 265 -14.62 13.57 10.43
C SER A 265 -14.40 14.29 9.09
N PHE A 266 -13.22 14.12 8.48
CA PHE A 266 -12.80 14.73 7.23
C PHE A 266 -12.91 16.26 7.19
N HIS A 267 -12.45 16.87 8.28
CA HIS A 267 -12.17 18.30 8.35
C HIS A 267 -10.68 18.53 8.18
N VAL A 268 -10.31 19.48 7.32
CA VAL A 268 -8.92 19.82 7.06
C VAL A 268 -8.62 21.23 7.56
N GLU A 269 -7.63 21.35 8.44
CA GLU A 269 -7.12 22.63 8.93
C GLU A 269 -5.70 22.90 8.47
N ARG A 270 -5.36 24.19 8.41
CA ARG A 270 -4.04 24.70 8.05
C ARG A 270 -3.51 25.63 9.13
N PHE A 271 -2.29 25.41 9.57
CA PHE A 271 -1.48 26.36 10.32
C PHE A 271 -0.58 27.14 9.37
N ASP A 272 -0.71 28.46 9.35
CA ASP A 272 0.04 29.34 8.44
C ASP A 272 1.36 29.89 9.03
N GLY A 273 1.82 29.31 10.13
CA GLY A 273 2.92 29.80 10.94
C GLY A 273 2.48 30.65 12.13
N ARG A 274 1.19 31.02 12.23
CA ARG A 274 0.65 31.84 13.33
C ARG A 274 -0.67 31.34 13.87
N THR A 275 -1.59 30.96 13.00
CA THR A 275 -2.95 30.58 13.37
C THR A 275 -3.44 29.38 12.60
N TRP A 276 -4.26 28.56 13.26
CA TRP A 276 -5.04 27.52 12.60
C TRP A 276 -6.27 28.12 11.93
N SER A 277 -6.59 27.61 10.75
CA SER A 277 -7.77 27.98 9.98
C SER A 277 -8.35 26.74 9.30
N SER A 278 -9.67 26.61 9.31
CA SER A 278 -10.38 25.62 8.51
C SER A 278 -10.18 25.91 7.02
N LEU A 279 -9.81 24.88 6.25
CA LEU A 279 -9.78 24.94 4.80
C LEU A 279 -11.14 24.53 4.22
N PHE A 280 -11.64 23.38 4.67
CA PHE A 280 -12.94 22.84 4.30
C PHE A 280 -13.39 21.76 5.28
N GLU A 281 -14.70 21.60 5.38
CA GLU A 281 -15.39 20.52 6.08
C GLU A 281 -16.34 19.89 5.07
N LEU A 282 -16.27 18.57 4.90
CA LEU A 282 -17.31 17.86 4.14
C LEU A 282 -18.40 17.37 5.09
N GLU A 283 -19.66 17.43 4.64
CA GLU A 283 -20.78 16.94 5.43
C GLU A 283 -20.49 15.54 5.93
N ARG A 284 -20.58 15.36 7.26
CA ARG A 284 -20.21 14.16 8.01
C ARG A 284 -20.59 12.87 7.28
N THR A 285 -19.65 12.31 6.54
CA THR A 285 -19.58 10.87 6.38
C THR A 285 -19.02 10.38 7.69
N THR A 286 -19.86 9.81 8.55
CA THR A 286 -19.33 9.07 9.71
C THR A 286 -18.32 8.05 9.19
N GLY A 287 -17.08 8.04 9.67
CA GLY A 287 -16.15 6.92 9.46
C GLY A 287 -14.68 7.20 9.16
N ASP A 288 -13.85 6.34 9.76
CA ASP A 288 -12.56 5.76 9.34
C ASP A 288 -11.46 6.67 8.78
N GLY A 289 -11.29 7.88 9.30
CA GLY A 289 -10.02 8.59 9.17
C GLY A 289 -9.78 9.25 7.82
N SER A 290 -8.80 10.15 7.83
CA SER A 290 -8.48 11.05 6.73
C SER A 290 -7.00 11.27 6.66
N PHE A 291 -6.49 11.47 5.45
CA PHE A 291 -5.07 11.74 5.22
C PHE A 291 -4.91 13.03 4.46
N VAL A 292 -3.82 13.74 4.70
CA VAL A 292 -3.40 14.94 3.98
C VAL A 292 -1.98 14.76 3.48
N ALA A 293 -1.66 15.34 2.34
CA ALA A 293 -0.29 15.41 1.87
C ALA A 293 -0.04 16.79 1.25
N PRO A 294 0.84 17.61 1.88
CA PRO A 294 1.17 18.91 1.32
C PRO A 294 1.95 18.78 0.02
N ILE A 295 1.54 19.54 -1.00
CA ILE A 295 2.26 19.62 -2.27
C ILE A 295 3.21 20.83 -2.24
N GLY A 296 2.75 21.96 -1.69
CA GLY A 296 3.51 23.20 -1.57
C GLY A 296 2.80 24.21 -0.68
N PRO A 297 3.30 25.46 -0.60
CA PRO A 297 2.65 26.52 0.17
C PRO A 297 1.22 26.69 -0.29
N ARG A 298 0.27 26.70 0.66
CA ARG A 298 -1.16 26.85 0.37
C ARG A 298 -1.70 25.82 -0.63
N HIS A 299 -1.11 24.63 -0.68
CA HIS A 299 -1.49 23.58 -1.62
C HIS A 299 -1.38 22.21 -0.95
N VAL A 300 -2.52 21.56 -0.72
CA VAL A 300 -2.63 20.26 -0.05
C VAL A 300 -3.61 19.39 -0.79
N VAL A 301 -3.30 18.10 -0.89
CA VAL A 301 -4.31 17.11 -1.26
C VAL A 301 -4.75 16.34 -0.02
N ALA A 302 -6.03 16.02 0.05
CA ALA A 302 -6.61 15.24 1.12
C ALA A 302 -7.34 14.02 0.56
N LEU A 303 -7.33 12.92 1.30
CA LEU A 303 -8.02 11.68 0.99
C LEU A 303 -9.10 11.40 2.05
N SER A 304 -10.34 11.24 1.60
CA SER A 304 -11.42 10.66 2.40
C SER A 304 -11.40 9.14 2.24
N ARG A 305 -11.16 8.38 3.32
CA ARG A 305 -11.04 6.92 3.26
C ARG A 305 -12.35 6.24 2.85
N ARG A 306 -13.51 6.76 3.29
CA ARG A 306 -14.84 6.21 2.92
C ARG A 306 -15.38 6.77 1.62
N GLY A 307 -15.12 8.05 1.35
CA GLY A 307 -15.52 8.66 0.09
C GLY A 307 -14.71 8.11 -1.09
N HIS A 308 -13.51 7.59 -0.82
CA HIS A 308 -12.52 7.23 -1.84
C HIS A 308 -12.26 8.41 -2.79
N GLU A 309 -12.33 9.61 -2.21
CA GLU A 309 -12.30 10.87 -2.91
C GLU A 309 -11.02 11.60 -2.54
N ILE A 310 -10.34 12.11 -3.56
CA ILE A 310 -9.21 13.02 -3.40
C ILE A 310 -9.71 14.44 -3.60
N PHE A 311 -9.28 15.32 -2.71
CA PHE A 311 -9.56 16.75 -2.77
C PHE A 311 -8.25 17.49 -2.92
N ASP A 312 -8.13 18.26 -3.99
CA ASP A 312 -7.02 19.20 -4.19
C ASP A 312 -7.50 20.58 -3.71
N TRP A 313 -6.87 21.08 -2.64
CA TRP A 313 -7.07 22.44 -2.19
C TRP A 313 -5.85 23.28 -2.54
N ARG A 314 -6.07 24.36 -3.29
CA ARG A 314 -5.04 25.31 -3.71
C ARG A 314 -5.51 26.74 -3.55
N ASP A 315 -4.83 27.50 -2.70
CA ASP A 315 -5.04 28.94 -2.53
C ASP A 315 -6.46 29.40 -2.17
N GLY A 316 -7.31 28.49 -1.68
CA GLY A 316 -8.71 28.75 -1.35
C GLY A 316 -9.69 28.03 -2.26
N ASP A 317 -9.24 27.54 -3.40
CA ASP A 317 -10.05 26.76 -4.33
C ASP A 317 -9.97 25.28 -3.97
N LEU A 318 -11.14 24.66 -3.76
CA LEU A 318 -11.27 23.23 -3.49
C LEU A 318 -11.80 22.53 -4.74
N THR A 319 -11.01 21.61 -5.28
CA THR A 319 -11.39 20.78 -6.42
C THR A 319 -11.45 19.32 -5.98
N ARG A 320 -12.58 18.67 -6.23
CA ARG A 320 -12.67 17.22 -6.10
C ARG A 320 -12.01 16.58 -7.33
N ILE A 321 -11.00 15.76 -7.08
CA ILE A 321 -10.28 15.03 -8.13
C ILE A 321 -10.97 13.69 -8.35
N LYS A 322 -11.38 13.45 -9.59
CA LYS A 322 -11.83 12.15 -10.04
C LYS A 322 -10.65 11.44 -10.70
N LEU A 323 -10.12 10.42 -10.03
CA LEU A 323 -8.95 9.70 -10.49
C LEU A 323 -9.18 8.92 -11.79
N PHE A 324 -10.39 8.39 -12.01
CA PHE A 324 -10.69 7.58 -13.19
C PHE A 324 -12.11 7.83 -13.73
N ASP A 325 -12.24 7.87 -15.05
CA ASP A 325 -13.53 7.98 -15.76
C ASP A 325 -14.04 6.59 -16.17
N GLY A 326 -14.78 5.91 -15.29
CA GLY A 326 -15.48 4.66 -15.64
C GLY A 326 -15.97 3.88 -14.42
N ALA A 327 -16.67 2.75 -14.66
CA ALA A 327 -17.16 1.79 -13.64
C ALA A 327 -16.03 1.08 -12.85
N ILE A 328 -14.82 1.64 -12.90
CA ILE A 328 -13.61 1.41 -12.09
C ILE A 328 -13.79 2.01 -10.67
N ASP A 329 -15.03 2.35 -10.29
CA ASP A 329 -15.43 2.71 -8.92
C ASP A 329 -15.06 1.61 -7.89
N GLN A 330 -14.80 0.36 -8.32
CA GLN A 330 -14.29 -0.71 -7.44
C GLN A 330 -12.77 -0.68 -7.19
N VAL A 331 -11.96 -0.13 -8.09
CA VAL A 331 -10.50 0.03 -7.86
C VAL A 331 -10.23 1.27 -6.99
N LEU A 332 -11.13 2.26 -7.05
CA LEU A 332 -11.10 3.42 -6.16
C LEU A 332 -11.56 3.09 -4.74
N ALA A 333 -12.40 2.06 -4.56
CA ALA A 333 -12.87 1.54 -3.26
C ALA A 333 -11.76 1.06 -2.30
N GLU A 334 -10.51 1.38 -2.58
CA GLU A 334 -9.34 0.85 -1.90
C GLU A 334 -8.28 1.88 -1.53
N LEU A 335 -8.40 3.16 -1.90
CA LEU A 335 -7.46 4.15 -1.36
C LEU A 335 -7.62 4.24 0.16
N GLN A 336 -6.52 4.09 0.87
CA GLN A 336 -6.54 4.02 2.33
C GLN A 336 -5.46 4.85 3.00
N SER A 337 -4.57 5.48 2.24
CA SER A 337 -3.46 6.22 2.79
C SER A 337 -2.94 7.26 1.77
N MET A 338 -2.36 8.34 2.28
CA MET A 338 -1.77 9.40 1.46
C MET A 338 -0.59 10.02 2.21
N PHE A 339 0.52 10.23 1.50
CA PHE A 339 1.76 10.73 2.08
C PHE A 339 2.50 11.64 1.12
N ARG A 340 3.31 12.55 1.67
CA ARG A 340 4.37 13.21 0.92
C ARG A 340 5.67 12.41 1.08
N VAL A 341 6.15 11.83 -0.01
CA VAL A 341 7.32 10.95 -0.03
C VAL A 341 8.48 11.66 -0.76
N PRO A 342 9.65 11.84 -0.11
CA PRO A 342 10.83 12.37 -0.77
C PRO A 342 11.18 11.62 -2.07
N GLY A 343 11.42 12.38 -3.14
CA GLY A 343 11.70 11.85 -4.48
C GLY A 343 10.48 11.47 -5.32
N LEU A 344 9.34 11.15 -4.69
CA LEU A 344 8.10 10.78 -5.41
C LEU A 344 7.03 11.86 -5.40
N GLY A 345 7.11 12.83 -4.48
CA GLY A 345 6.06 13.83 -4.31
C GLY A 345 4.91 13.27 -3.47
N VAL A 346 3.67 13.52 -3.87
CA VAL A 346 2.51 12.95 -3.17
C VAL A 346 2.18 11.57 -3.72
N VAL A 347 2.05 10.61 -2.82
CA VAL A 347 1.71 9.22 -3.11
C VAL A 347 0.45 8.82 -2.32
N ALA A 348 -0.48 8.15 -2.99
CA ALA A 348 -1.63 7.50 -2.37
C ALA A 348 -1.50 5.98 -2.47
N GLY A 349 -1.78 5.29 -1.36
CA GLY A 349 -1.69 3.84 -1.23
C GLY A 349 -3.07 3.16 -1.22
N GLY A 350 -3.18 2.06 -1.96
CA GLY A 350 -4.38 1.22 -2.05
C GLY A 350 -4.35 -0.03 -1.15
N ARG A 351 -5.50 -0.64 -0.90
CA ARG A 351 -5.65 -1.91 -0.15
C ARG A 351 -5.04 -3.12 -0.87
N ARG A 352 -4.97 -3.13 -2.20
CA ARG A 352 -4.34 -4.19 -3.01
C ARG A 352 -2.94 -3.79 -3.52
N GLY A 353 -2.17 -3.05 -2.73
CA GLY A 353 -0.77 -2.72 -3.06
C GLY A 353 -0.57 -1.72 -4.19
N ARG A 354 -1.64 -1.14 -4.75
CA ARG A 354 -1.52 -0.14 -5.81
C ARG A 354 -1.02 1.17 -5.24
N LEU A 355 -0.07 1.78 -5.95
CA LEU A 355 0.46 3.09 -5.65
C LEU A 355 0.04 4.07 -6.74
N PHE A 356 -0.44 5.24 -6.33
CA PHE A 356 -0.77 6.34 -7.23
C PHE A 356 0.03 7.57 -6.82
N GLY A 357 0.39 8.42 -7.77
CA GLY A 357 1.08 9.66 -7.48
C GLY A 357 0.80 10.74 -8.52
N ILE A 358 1.18 11.96 -8.18
CA ILE A 358 1.02 13.12 -9.06
C ILE A 358 2.25 13.21 -9.97
N VAL A 359 2.04 13.01 -11.28
CA VAL A 359 3.07 13.15 -12.31
C VAL A 359 2.73 14.36 -13.17
N GLY A 360 3.45 15.46 -12.95
CA GLY A 360 3.06 16.76 -13.49
C GLY A 360 1.84 17.29 -12.74
N GLU A 361 0.69 17.36 -13.42
CA GLU A 361 -0.59 17.80 -12.84
C GLU A 361 -1.63 16.68 -12.77
N GLU A 362 -1.27 15.48 -13.22
CA GLU A 362 -2.20 14.36 -13.31
C GLU A 362 -1.86 13.27 -12.30
N TRP A 363 -2.89 12.66 -11.74
CA TRP A 363 -2.73 11.44 -10.98
C TRP A 363 -2.52 10.26 -11.92
N ARG A 364 -1.51 9.44 -11.61
CA ARG A 364 -1.19 8.23 -12.38
C ARG A 364 -0.88 7.08 -11.43
N GLY A 365 -1.14 5.86 -11.89
CA GLY A 365 -0.59 4.66 -11.25
C GLY A 365 0.93 4.70 -11.34
N LEU A 366 1.61 4.55 -10.20
CA LEU A 366 3.07 4.46 -10.14
C LEU A 366 3.52 3.01 -10.30
N ASP A 367 2.93 2.12 -9.49
CA ASP A 367 3.31 0.70 -9.43
C ASP A 367 2.26 -0.11 -8.65
N THR A 368 2.44 -1.43 -8.57
CA THR A 368 1.75 -2.32 -7.64
C THR A 368 2.74 -3.14 -6.84
N VAL A 369 2.79 -2.95 -5.53
CA VAL A 369 3.76 -3.61 -4.63
C VAL A 369 3.26 -4.97 -4.10
N GLY A 370 2.58 -5.75 -4.95
CA GLY A 370 1.93 -7.02 -4.56
C GLY A 370 0.53 -6.84 -3.98
N TYR A 371 -0.03 -7.88 -3.37
CA TYR A 371 -1.38 -7.87 -2.77
C TYR A 371 -1.33 -7.50 -1.28
N LEU A 372 -0.73 -6.34 -0.94
CA LEU A 372 -0.62 -5.87 0.45
C LEU A 372 -1.24 -4.49 0.62
N PRO A 373 -2.00 -4.22 1.70
CA PRO A 373 -2.51 -2.88 1.95
C PRO A 373 -1.38 -1.89 2.22
N VAL A 374 -1.27 -0.83 1.42
CA VAL A 374 -0.30 0.24 1.62
C VAL A 374 -0.81 1.22 2.67
N ASN A 375 -0.27 1.17 3.89
CA ASN A 375 -0.53 2.12 4.97
C ASN A 375 0.62 3.10 5.18
N PHE A 376 1.77 2.89 4.55
CA PHE A 376 2.90 3.83 4.58
C PHE A 376 3.85 3.55 3.42
N VAL A 377 4.61 4.58 3.06
CA VAL A 377 5.74 4.53 2.13
C VAL A 377 6.90 5.30 2.76
N VAL A 378 7.94 4.60 3.18
CA VAL A 378 9.09 5.20 3.87
C VAL A 378 10.32 5.17 2.95
N PRO A 379 10.97 6.32 2.69
CA PRO A 379 12.15 6.36 1.83
C PRO A 379 13.37 5.72 2.49
N LEU A 380 14.12 4.94 1.71
CA LEU A 380 15.46 4.43 2.03
C LEU A 380 16.52 5.19 1.20
N ALA A 381 17.76 4.70 1.19
CA ALA A 381 18.84 5.28 0.38
C ALA A 381 18.67 4.97 -1.12
N ASP A 382 18.18 3.78 -1.45
CA ASP A 382 18.11 3.23 -2.80
C ASP A 382 16.70 2.79 -3.23
N GLY A 383 15.70 2.95 -2.37
CA GLY A 383 14.31 2.55 -2.63
C GLY A 383 13.36 3.01 -1.53
N TYR A 384 12.29 2.24 -1.31
CA TYR A 384 11.24 2.55 -0.35
C TYR A 384 10.78 1.29 0.37
N ILE A 385 10.54 1.38 1.68
CA ILE A 385 9.76 0.36 2.38
C ILE A 385 8.29 0.71 2.24
N VAL A 386 7.52 -0.20 1.66
CA VAL A 386 6.09 -0.09 1.50
C VAL A 386 5.46 -1.21 2.31
N GLY A 387 4.42 -0.89 3.08
CA GLY A 387 3.80 -1.88 3.94
C GLY A 387 2.53 -1.38 4.57
N GLY A 388 1.93 -2.24 5.39
CA GLY A 388 0.74 -1.87 6.13
C GLY A 388 0.00 -3.07 6.70
N GLY A 389 -1.14 -3.38 6.10
CA GLY A 389 -2.06 -4.40 6.61
C GLY A 389 -1.37 -5.74 6.90
N ASP A 390 -1.83 -6.42 7.96
CA ASP A 390 -1.36 -7.73 8.41
C ASP A 390 0.15 -7.84 8.67
N GLY A 391 0.81 -6.71 8.92
CA GLY A 391 2.21 -6.73 9.32
C GLY A 391 3.18 -6.99 8.19
N VAL A 392 2.72 -6.87 6.94
CA VAL A 392 3.48 -7.19 5.75
C VAL A 392 4.16 -5.95 5.19
N VAL A 393 5.43 -6.10 4.82
CA VAL A 393 6.25 -5.06 4.18
C VAL A 393 7.00 -5.62 2.98
N THR A 394 7.36 -4.75 2.05
CA THR A 394 8.28 -5.06 0.95
C THR A 394 9.20 -3.88 0.67
N HIS A 395 10.39 -4.16 0.14
CA HIS A 395 11.26 -3.15 -0.44
C HIS A 395 10.83 -2.92 -1.89
N TRP A 396 10.43 -1.70 -2.21
CA TRP A 396 9.99 -1.26 -3.52
C TRP A 396 10.98 -0.28 -4.16
N PHE A 397 11.24 -0.48 -5.44
CA PHE A 397 12.12 0.33 -6.27
C PHE A 397 11.32 0.86 -7.45
N PRO A 398 10.99 2.17 -7.49
CA PRO A 398 10.18 2.74 -8.57
C PRO A 398 10.75 2.40 -9.94
N GLY A 399 9.90 1.84 -10.79
CA GLY A 399 10.26 1.43 -12.14
C GLY A 399 10.99 0.08 -12.24
N ALA A 400 11.54 -0.47 -11.15
CA ALA A 400 12.11 -1.82 -11.14
C ALA A 400 11.17 -2.87 -10.54
N GLY A 401 10.27 -2.48 -9.63
CA GLY A 401 9.28 -3.36 -8.99
C GLY A 401 9.52 -3.54 -7.50
N ALA A 402 8.83 -4.51 -6.90
CA ALA A 402 8.93 -4.83 -5.47
C ALA A 402 9.61 -6.18 -5.22
N CYS A 403 10.35 -6.25 -4.11
CA CYS A 403 10.88 -7.49 -3.59
C CYS A 403 9.78 -8.39 -3.03
N GLU A 404 10.13 -9.62 -2.69
CA GLU A 404 9.23 -10.53 -1.98
C GLU A 404 8.74 -9.88 -0.67
N ALA A 405 7.42 -9.83 -0.50
CA ALA A 405 6.80 -9.29 0.69
C ALA A 405 7.03 -10.22 1.90
N ARG A 406 7.22 -9.64 3.09
CA ARG A 406 7.52 -10.39 4.32
C ARG A 406 6.66 -9.88 5.46
N THR A 407 6.15 -10.80 6.27
CA THR A 407 5.54 -10.45 7.56
C THR A 407 6.65 -10.11 8.56
N VAL A 408 6.61 -8.89 9.10
CA VAL A 408 7.59 -8.38 10.07
C VAL A 408 6.96 -8.07 11.42
N SER A 409 5.62 -7.93 11.48
CA SER A 409 4.92 -7.78 12.75
C SER A 409 4.98 -9.03 13.60
N THR A 410 4.93 -8.86 14.90
CA THR A 410 4.64 -9.92 15.87
C THR A 410 3.21 -10.42 15.65
N ASP A 411 3.03 -11.72 15.43
CA ASP A 411 1.72 -12.38 15.32
C ASP A 411 0.79 -11.86 14.20
N GLY A 412 1.32 -11.19 13.17
CA GLY A 412 0.53 -10.68 12.03
C GLY A 412 -0.27 -9.41 12.31
N ARG A 413 0.12 -8.61 13.31
CA ARG A 413 -0.56 -7.36 13.68
C ARG A 413 -0.45 -6.29 12.58
N HIS A 414 -1.47 -5.43 12.50
CA HIS A 414 -1.47 -4.29 11.59
C HIS A 414 -0.35 -3.30 11.93
N LEU A 415 0.21 -2.67 10.91
CA LEU A 415 1.18 -1.59 11.07
C LEU A 415 0.47 -0.26 10.76
N VAL A 416 0.56 0.68 11.70
CA VAL A 416 -0.22 1.94 11.67
C VAL A 416 0.64 3.21 11.61
N GLY A 417 1.94 3.09 11.90
CA GLY A 417 2.86 4.22 11.81
C GLY A 417 4.23 3.74 11.37
N ALA A 418 4.94 4.60 10.62
CA ALA A 418 6.26 4.29 10.12
C ALA A 418 7.11 5.56 10.05
N ALA A 419 8.39 5.46 10.41
CA ALA A 419 9.35 6.55 10.29
C ALA A 419 10.72 6.02 9.88
N ARG A 420 11.45 6.80 9.07
CA ARG A 420 12.86 6.56 8.77
C ARG A 420 13.73 7.07 9.91
N VAL A 421 14.61 6.22 10.44
CA VAL A 421 15.56 6.54 11.51
C VAL A 421 16.96 6.16 11.04
N GLY A 422 17.74 7.14 10.56
CA GLY A 422 19.02 6.89 9.91
C GLY A 422 18.84 6.02 8.65
N ASP A 423 19.51 4.86 8.64
CA ASP A 423 19.40 3.82 7.61
C ASP A 423 18.37 2.73 7.95
N SER A 424 17.61 2.93 9.04
CA SER A 424 16.56 2.03 9.50
C SER A 424 15.16 2.59 9.26
N VAL A 425 14.17 1.71 9.35
CA VAL A 425 12.75 2.05 9.41
C VAL A 425 12.19 1.50 10.72
N VAL A 426 11.41 2.34 11.40
CA VAL A 426 10.73 2.00 12.64
C VAL A 426 9.23 1.96 12.36
N LEU A 427 8.59 0.84 12.65
CA LEU A 427 7.18 0.60 12.40
C LEU A 427 6.47 0.35 13.73
N ALA A 428 5.33 0.99 13.96
CA ALA A 428 4.50 0.67 15.11
C ALA A 428 3.34 -0.24 14.73
N GLU A 429 3.15 -1.26 15.56
CA GLU A 429 2.02 -2.17 15.46
C GLU A 429 0.76 -1.54 16.07
N GLU A 430 -0.40 -2.01 15.64
CA GLU A 430 -1.70 -1.80 16.27
C GLU A 430 -2.21 -3.15 16.78
N ASP A 431 -2.58 -3.20 18.06
CA ASP A 431 -3.29 -4.34 18.60
C ASP A 431 -4.76 -4.25 18.18
N ALA A 432 -5.23 -5.26 17.44
CA ALA A 432 -6.62 -5.35 17.03
C ALA A 432 -7.55 -5.64 18.22
N ILE A 433 -7.01 -6.10 19.36
CA ILE A 433 -7.77 -6.45 20.55
C ILE A 433 -7.30 -5.53 21.69
N GLU A 434 -8.06 -4.45 21.96
CA GLU A 434 -7.64 -3.29 22.77
C GLU A 434 -7.09 -3.53 24.20
N ASP A 435 -7.05 -4.76 24.73
CA ASP A 435 -6.91 -4.95 26.19
C ASP A 435 -5.97 -6.06 26.69
N THR A 436 -5.28 -6.83 25.83
CA THR A 436 -4.58 -8.04 26.34
C THR A 436 -3.12 -8.19 26.00
N THR A 437 -2.56 -7.44 25.04
CA THR A 437 -1.17 -7.63 24.65
C THR A 437 -0.32 -6.38 24.80
N ASP A 438 0.97 -6.60 25.03
CA ASP A 438 1.95 -5.53 25.01
C ASP A 438 2.07 -4.98 23.59
N LEU A 439 2.27 -3.68 23.46
CA LEU A 439 2.52 -3.03 22.17
C LEU A 439 3.98 -3.23 21.75
N HIS A 440 4.22 -3.47 20.46
CA HIS A 440 5.57 -3.64 19.93
C HIS A 440 5.83 -2.63 18.81
N VAL A 441 7.11 -2.39 18.60
CA VAL A 441 7.66 -1.63 17.48
C VAL A 441 8.63 -2.54 16.75
N VAL A 442 8.56 -2.53 15.43
CA VAL A 442 9.48 -3.27 14.57
C VAL A 442 10.57 -2.31 14.09
N TRP A 443 11.81 -2.64 14.38
CA TRP A 443 13.00 -1.95 13.88
C TRP A 443 13.58 -2.74 12.71
N MET A 444 13.69 -2.10 11.55
CA MET A 444 14.15 -2.74 10.32
C MET A 444 15.35 -2.01 9.74
N SER A 445 16.37 -2.75 9.30
CA SER A 445 17.51 -2.18 8.56
C SER A 445 17.84 -3.00 7.33
N ALA A 446 18.28 -2.34 6.27
CA ALA A 446 18.84 -3.00 5.10
C ALA A 446 20.30 -3.36 5.39
N ARG A 447 20.71 -4.61 5.12
CA ARG A 447 22.09 -5.08 5.27
C ARG A 447 22.98 -4.78 4.08
#